data_AF-A0A531MLN5-F1
#
_entry.id   AF-A0A531MLN5-F1
#
_cell.length_a   1.000
_cell.length_b   1.000
_cell.length_c   1.000
_cell.angle_alpha   90.00
_cell.angle_beta   90.00
_cell.angle_gamma   90.00
#
_symmetry.space_group_name_H-M   'P 1'
#
loop_
_entity.id
_entity.type
_entity.pdbx_description
1 polymer ?
#
loop_
_entity_poly.entity_id
_entity_poly.type
_entity_poly.pdbx_seq_one_letter_code
_entity_poly.pdbx_strand_id
1 'polypeptide(L)'
;MIDLALWLNPLNGANPSGEDLRNDPAFQELERLTEAQLKVVHDGGNKASQSTSSVDWAAVLEKSEELRSRGRDLRLLVIVTRALANEEKLAGLTQGLTLIARTFDQYWDTMHPALRTSATPRDAALRRINALLDLQNGKEGLLANIRQTVFFSPRAIGPISGRDLE
;
A
#
# COMPACT_ATOMS: atom_id res chain seq x y z
N MET A 1 2.76 14.56 2.56
CA MET A 1 3.19 14.13 3.89
C MET A 1 1.94 13.81 4.70
N ILE A 2 1.84 12.60 5.25
CA ILE A 2 0.70 12.19 6.08
C ILE A 2 0.89 12.63 7.53
N ASP A 3 -0.21 12.92 8.22
CA ASP A 3 -0.17 13.13 9.67
C ASP A 3 -0.21 11.78 10.39
N LEU A 4 0.97 11.28 10.77
CA LEU A 4 1.13 10.02 11.48
C LEU A 4 0.29 9.93 12.76
N ALA A 5 0.06 11.05 13.46
CA ALA A 5 -0.71 11.04 14.70
C ALA A 5 -2.18 10.69 14.43
N LEU A 6 -2.77 11.25 13.37
CA LEU A 6 -4.13 10.90 12.94
C LEU A 6 -4.27 9.41 12.63
N TRP A 7 -3.24 8.81 12.03
CA TRP A 7 -3.22 7.39 11.73
C TRP A 7 -2.96 6.51 12.95
N LEU A 8 -2.33 7.00 14.03
CA LEU A 8 -1.94 6.20 15.20
C LEU A 8 -2.83 6.41 16.43
N ASN A 9 -3.66 7.45 16.45
CA ASN A 9 -4.62 7.64 17.54
C ASN A 9 -5.61 6.47 17.62
N PRO A 10 -6.04 6.08 18.83
CA PRO A 10 -7.05 5.04 18.99
C PRO A 10 -8.35 5.49 18.30
N LEU A 11 -9.01 4.56 17.62
CA LEU A 11 -10.32 4.78 17.03
C LEU A 11 -11.40 4.69 18.11
N ASN A 12 -12.52 5.38 17.88
CA ASN A 12 -13.65 5.37 18.81
C ASN A 12 -14.32 3.98 18.87
N GLY A 13 -14.86 3.63 20.03
CA GLY A 13 -15.60 2.38 20.24
C GLY A 13 -14.86 1.40 21.15
N ALA A 14 -15.30 0.14 21.14
CA ALA A 14 -14.77 -0.91 22.02
C ALA A 14 -13.41 -1.45 21.56
N ASN A 15 -13.15 -1.44 20.25
CA ASN A 15 -11.87 -1.84 19.68
C ASN A 15 -11.08 -0.58 19.28
N PRO A 16 -9.90 -0.30 19.84
CA PRO A 16 -9.09 0.87 19.48
C PRO A 16 -8.56 0.85 18.04
N SER A 17 -8.69 -0.29 17.36
CA SER A 17 -8.42 -0.48 15.93
C SER A 17 -9.67 -0.41 15.04
N GLY A 18 -10.85 -0.10 15.58
CA GLY A 18 -12.08 0.04 14.81
C GLY A 18 -12.56 -1.27 14.17
N GLU A 19 -13.20 -1.16 13.02
CA GLU A 19 -13.88 -2.24 12.30
C GLU A 19 -12.98 -2.96 11.27
N ASP A 20 -13.29 -4.23 10.95
CA ASP A 20 -12.62 -4.95 9.86
C ASP A 20 -13.14 -4.44 8.51
N LEU A 21 -12.27 -3.83 7.72
CA LEU A 21 -12.61 -3.20 6.44
C LEU A 21 -12.81 -4.21 5.29
N ARG A 22 -12.64 -5.52 5.52
CA ARG A 22 -12.66 -6.53 4.44
C ARG A 22 -13.88 -6.47 3.52
N ASN A 23 -15.05 -6.17 4.07
CA ASN A 23 -16.31 -6.13 3.34
C ASN A 23 -16.79 -4.70 3.06
N ASP A 24 -15.96 -3.71 3.36
CA ASP A 24 -16.27 -2.30 3.13
C ASP A 24 -16.18 -1.99 1.63
N PRO A 25 -17.26 -1.50 0.99
CA PRO A 25 -17.23 -1.16 -0.44
C PRO A 25 -16.15 -0.14 -0.80
N ALA A 26 -15.86 0.81 0.11
CA ALA A 26 -14.81 1.80 -0.13
C ALA A 26 -13.41 1.17 -0.10
N PHE A 27 -13.20 0.15 0.74
CA PHE A 27 -11.94 -0.60 0.77
C PHE A 27 -11.77 -1.48 -0.47
N GLN A 28 -12.85 -2.11 -0.96
CA GLN A 28 -12.82 -2.89 -2.21
C GLN A 28 -12.53 -2.02 -3.44
N GLU A 29 -13.12 -0.82 -3.49
CA GLU A 29 -12.81 0.14 -4.56
C GLU A 29 -11.36 0.63 -4.48
N LEU A 30 -10.83 0.84 -3.27
CA LEU A 30 -9.42 1.18 -3.06
C LEU A 30 -8.50 0.07 -3.58
N GLU A 31 -8.78 -1.20 -3.27
CA GLU A 31 -8.04 -2.35 -3.80
C GLU A 31 -8.03 -2.33 -5.34
N ARG A 32 -9.20 -2.13 -5.96
CA ARG A 32 -9.36 -2.04 -7.43
C ARG A 32 -8.57 -0.89 -8.06
N LEU A 33 -8.43 0.25 -7.37
CA LEU A 33 -7.62 1.37 -7.85
C LEU A 33 -6.13 1.06 -7.89
N THR A 34 -5.66 0.16 -7.02
CA THR A 34 -4.24 -0.24 -6.95
C THR A 34 -3.86 -1.37 -7.92
N GLU A 35 -4.86 -2.00 -8.54
CA GLU A 35 -4.65 -2.99 -9.59
C GLU A 35 -4.15 -2.31 -10.87
N ALA A 36 -3.09 -2.85 -11.46
CA ALA A 36 -2.57 -2.35 -12.72
C ALA A 36 -3.63 -2.55 -13.81
N GLN A 37 -4.23 -1.46 -14.28
CA GLN A 37 -5.17 -1.52 -15.40
C GLN A 37 -4.40 -1.81 -16.70
N LEU A 38 -4.49 -3.06 -17.17
CA LEU A 38 -4.10 -3.42 -18.52
C LEU A 38 -5.09 -2.79 -19.51
N LYS A 39 -4.74 -1.64 -20.08
CA LYS A 39 -5.49 -1.10 -21.22
C LYS A 39 -4.91 -1.68 -22.50
N VAL A 40 -5.73 -2.45 -23.22
CA VAL A 40 -5.40 -2.90 -24.57
C VAL A 40 -5.75 -1.75 -25.52
N VAL A 41 -4.74 -1.01 -25.97
CA VAL A 41 -4.91 0.05 -26.97
C VAL A 41 -4.89 -0.61 -28.35
N HIS A 42 -6.03 -0.54 -29.05
CA HIS A 42 -6.11 -0.91 -30.45
C HIS A 42 -5.77 0.32 -31.29
N ASP A 43 -4.49 0.49 -31.59
CA ASP A 43 -4.00 1.62 -32.36
C ASP A 43 -4.14 1.38 -33.87
N GLY A 44 -5.39 1.24 -34.35
CA GLY A 44 -5.80 1.30 -35.77
C GLY A 44 -5.16 0.35 -36.80
N GLY A 45 -4.08 -0.34 -36.44
CA GLY A 45 -3.32 -1.30 -37.22
C GLY A 45 -3.22 -2.60 -36.43
N ASN A 46 -2.91 -3.68 -37.13
CA ASN A 46 -3.06 -5.09 -36.70
C ASN A 46 -2.20 -5.53 -35.47
N LYS A 47 -1.74 -4.61 -34.63
CA LYS A 47 -1.01 -4.87 -33.38
C LYS A 47 -1.66 -4.09 -32.24
N ALA A 48 -2.35 -4.80 -31.36
CA ALA A 48 -2.74 -4.26 -30.07
C ALA A 48 -1.48 -3.96 -29.25
N SER A 49 -1.32 -2.71 -28.79
CA SER A 49 -0.27 -2.35 -27.84
C SER A 49 -0.89 -2.32 -26.45
N GLN A 50 -0.33 -3.08 -25.51
CA GLN A 50 -0.74 -3.01 -24.11
C GLN A 50 -0.10 -1.77 -23.49
N SER A 51 -0.91 -0.79 -23.10
CA SER A 51 -0.47 0.31 -22.25
C SER A 51 -1.04 0.07 -20.85
N THR A 52 -0.19 -0.11 -19.86
CA THR A 52 -0.62 -0.03 -18.46
C THR A 52 -0.94 1.42 -18.15
N SER A 53 -2.20 1.76 -17.85
CA SER A 53 -2.46 3.08 -17.26
C SER A 53 -1.87 3.09 -15.85
N SER A 54 -1.04 4.09 -15.56
CA SER A 54 -0.45 4.28 -14.24
C SER A 54 -1.54 4.47 -13.19
N VAL A 55 -1.38 3.81 -12.04
CA VAL A 55 -2.23 4.02 -10.86
C VAL A 55 -2.15 5.48 -10.43
N ASP A 56 -3.29 6.08 -10.10
CA ASP A 56 -3.37 7.42 -9.51
C ASP A 56 -3.15 7.32 -7.99
N TRP A 57 -1.90 7.44 -7.56
CA TRP A 57 -1.51 7.27 -6.17
C TRP A 57 -2.02 8.39 -5.27
N ALA A 58 -2.20 9.60 -5.79
CA ALA A 58 -2.81 10.71 -5.06
C ALA A 58 -4.27 10.40 -4.71
N ALA A 59 -5.04 9.88 -5.67
CA ALA A 59 -6.41 9.43 -5.43
C ALA A 59 -6.49 8.25 -4.45
N VAL A 60 -5.51 7.34 -4.48
CA VAL A 60 -5.40 6.23 -3.51
C VAL A 60 -5.18 6.77 -2.09
N LEU A 61 -4.31 7.77 -1.90
CA LEU A 61 -4.09 8.40 -0.59
C LEU A 61 -5.35 9.11 -0.08
N GLU A 62 -6.03 9.88 -0.93
CA GLU A 62 -7.27 10.57 -0.59
C GLU A 62 -8.34 9.59 -0.08
N LYS A 63 -8.59 8.51 -0.84
CA LYS A 63 -9.57 7.47 -0.45
C LYS A 63 -9.15 6.68 0.79
N SER A 64 -7.85 6.48 0.98
CA SER A 64 -7.33 5.81 2.18
C SER A 64 -7.61 6.63 3.45
N GLU A 65 -7.55 7.95 3.36
CA GLU A 65 -7.82 8.85 4.49
C GLU A 65 -9.29 8.75 4.98
N GLU A 66 -10.24 8.54 4.07
CA GLU A 66 -11.65 8.30 4.41
C GLU A 66 -11.82 7.02 5.27
N LEU A 67 -11.04 5.98 4.98
CA LEU A 67 -11.09 4.68 5.66
C LEU A 67 -10.34 4.66 6.98
N ARG A 68 -9.32 5.52 7.16
CA ARG A 68 -8.50 5.60 8.38
C ARG A 68 -9.32 5.68 9.66
N SER A 69 -10.38 6.49 9.64
CA SER A 69 -11.23 6.74 10.81
C SER A 69 -12.15 5.55 11.16
N ARG A 70 -12.28 4.57 10.26
CA ARG A 70 -13.21 3.44 10.37
C ARG A 70 -12.51 2.19 10.89
N GLY A 71 -11.32 1.89 10.38
CA GLY A 71 -10.60 0.67 10.71
C GLY A 71 -9.10 0.77 10.51
N ARG A 72 -8.35 0.27 11.49
CA ARG A 72 -6.90 0.07 11.43
C ARG A 72 -6.62 -1.31 10.85
N ASP A 73 -6.45 -1.35 9.53
CA ASP A 73 -6.21 -2.58 8.79
C ASP A 73 -4.82 -2.58 8.14
N LEU A 74 -4.04 -3.64 8.37
CA LEU A 74 -2.69 -3.78 7.82
C LEU A 74 -2.68 -3.78 6.29
N ARG A 75 -3.74 -4.28 5.64
CA ARG A 75 -3.86 -4.23 4.17
C ARG A 75 -3.98 -2.78 3.69
N LEU A 76 -4.78 -1.97 4.37
CA LEU A 76 -4.88 -0.52 4.12
C LEU A 76 -3.52 0.15 4.35
N LEU A 77 -2.82 -0.17 5.45
CA LEU A 77 -1.50 0.41 5.73
C LEU A 77 -0.45 0.06 4.67
N VAL A 78 -0.52 -1.15 4.09
CA VAL A 78 0.34 -1.56 2.97
C VAL A 78 0.02 -0.76 1.71
N ILE A 79 -1.26 -0.57 1.38
CA ILE A 79 -1.70 0.28 0.25
C ILE A 79 -1.21 1.72 0.44
N VAL A 80 -1.40 2.30 1.64
CA VAL A 80 -0.92 3.65 1.99
C VAL A 80 0.59 3.74 1.86
N THR A 81 1.33 2.75 2.36
CA THR A 81 2.80 2.70 2.23
C THR A 81 3.22 2.70 0.76
N ARG A 82 2.54 1.93 -0.07
CA ARG A 82 2.78 1.87 -1.51
C ARG A 82 2.48 3.21 -2.20
N ALA A 83 1.36 3.83 -1.87
CA ALA A 83 0.98 5.12 -2.44
C ALA A 83 1.95 6.23 -2.02
N LEU A 84 2.33 6.30 -0.74
CA LEU A 84 3.34 7.25 -0.25
C LEU A 84 4.69 7.05 -0.94
N ALA A 85 5.13 5.80 -1.12
CA ALA A 85 6.40 5.53 -1.80
C ALA A 85 6.40 6.00 -3.27
N ASN A 86 5.25 5.98 -3.95
CA ASN A 86 5.15 6.47 -5.33
C ASN A 86 5.06 8.00 -5.39
N GLU A 87 4.35 8.64 -4.46
CA GLU A 87 4.19 10.11 -4.43
C GLU A 87 5.44 10.83 -3.86
N GLU A 88 6.06 10.25 -2.84
CA GLU A 88 7.12 10.91 -2.05
C GLU A 88 8.44 10.09 -2.01
N LYS A 89 8.58 9.07 -2.86
CA LYS A 89 9.79 8.24 -3.00
C LYS A 89 10.22 7.63 -1.64
N LEU A 90 11.51 7.70 -1.31
CA LEU A 90 12.05 7.14 -0.06
C LEU A 90 11.49 7.82 1.20
N ALA A 91 11.12 9.10 1.12
CA ALA A 91 10.52 9.80 2.25
C ALA A 91 9.12 9.25 2.55
N GLY A 92 8.34 8.99 1.51
CA GLY A 92 7.03 8.35 1.64
C GLY A 92 7.11 6.90 2.09
N LEU A 93 8.06 6.14 1.55
CA LEU A 93 8.34 4.77 2.01
C LEU A 93 8.65 4.75 3.50
N THR A 94 9.50 5.67 3.97
CA THR A 94 9.86 5.80 5.39
C THR A 94 8.62 6.08 6.25
N GLN A 95 7.73 6.98 5.81
CA GLN A 95 6.49 7.29 6.52
C GLN A 95 5.57 6.06 6.62
N GLY A 96 5.35 5.35 5.51
CA GLY A 96 4.50 4.16 5.49
C GLY A 96 5.04 3.01 6.34
N LEU A 97 6.34 2.71 6.25
CA LEU A 97 6.98 1.69 7.08
C LEU A 97 6.95 2.07 8.57
N THR A 98 7.12 3.34 8.89
CA THR A 98 6.98 3.85 10.27
C THR A 98 5.56 3.64 10.78
N LEU A 99 4.55 3.87 9.94
CA LEU A 99 3.15 3.67 10.28
C LEU A 99 2.82 2.20 10.56
N ILE A 100 3.33 1.28 9.73
CA ILE A 100 3.20 -0.17 9.95
C ILE A 100 3.89 -0.59 11.25
N ALA A 101 5.15 -0.19 11.45
CA ALA A 101 5.92 -0.57 12.64
C ALA A 101 5.25 -0.08 13.93
N ARG A 102 4.87 1.20 13.99
CA ARG A 102 4.19 1.76 15.17
C ARG A 102 2.80 1.16 15.39
N THR A 103 2.10 0.77 14.32
CA THR A 103 0.83 0.04 14.44
C THR A 103 1.04 -1.34 15.07
N PHE A 104 2.12 -2.05 14.74
CA PHE A 104 2.44 -3.30 15.42
C PHE A 104 2.72 -3.09 16.90
N ASP A 105 3.54 -2.09 17.24
CA ASP A 105 3.89 -1.83 18.65
C ASP A 105 2.66 -1.49 19.51
N GLN A 106 1.68 -0.76 18.95
CA GLN A 106 0.55 -0.21 19.71
C GLN A 106 -0.72 -1.06 19.63
N TYR A 107 -0.94 -1.75 18.52
CA TYR A 107 -2.24 -2.34 18.19
C TYR A 107 -2.16 -3.78 17.68
N TRP A 108 -1.06 -4.49 17.92
CA TRP A 108 -0.90 -5.87 17.45
C TRP A 108 -2.12 -6.75 17.77
N ASP A 109 -2.65 -6.73 18.98
CA ASP A 109 -3.75 -7.63 19.36
C ASP A 109 -5.09 -7.22 18.76
N THR A 110 -5.25 -5.95 18.37
CA THR A 110 -6.55 -5.37 18.03
C THR A 110 -6.72 -5.04 16.55
N MET A 111 -5.62 -4.86 15.81
CA MET A 111 -5.63 -4.47 14.41
C MET A 111 -6.18 -5.55 13.47
N HIS A 112 -6.65 -5.10 12.31
CA HIS A 112 -7.17 -5.98 11.27
C HIS A 112 -6.11 -6.35 10.23
N PRO A 113 -6.20 -7.52 9.58
CA PRO A 113 -7.12 -8.60 9.89
C PRO A 113 -6.86 -9.20 11.28
N ALA A 114 -7.92 -9.51 12.03
CA ALA A 114 -7.81 -10.11 13.36
C ALA A 114 -7.03 -11.43 13.34
N LEU A 115 -6.27 -11.68 14.40
CA LEU A 115 -5.62 -12.97 14.64
C LEU A 115 -6.68 -14.07 14.70
N ARG A 116 -6.38 -15.22 14.09
CA ARG A 116 -7.24 -16.39 14.15
C ARG A 116 -6.84 -17.27 15.33
N THR A 117 -7.81 -17.97 15.92
CA THR A 117 -7.52 -19.10 16.79
C THR A 117 -6.82 -20.18 15.97
N SER A 118 -5.59 -20.52 16.33
CA SER A 118 -4.78 -21.52 15.62
C SER A 118 -3.77 -22.18 16.57
N ALA A 119 -3.19 -23.30 16.15
CA ALA A 119 -2.19 -24.03 16.90
C ALA A 119 -0.84 -23.30 17.00
N THR A 120 -0.52 -22.43 16.04
CA THR A 120 0.75 -21.67 16.03
C THR A 120 0.53 -20.16 15.87
N PRO A 121 1.40 -19.31 16.45
CA PRO A 121 1.34 -17.86 16.24
C PRO A 121 1.46 -17.45 14.77
N ARG A 122 2.26 -18.18 13.99
CA ARG A 122 2.44 -17.94 12.56
C ARG A 122 1.13 -18.11 11.80
N ASP A 123 0.41 -19.20 12.06
CA ASP A 123 -0.85 -19.49 11.39
C ASP A 123 -1.97 -18.54 11.84
N ALA A 124 -1.96 -18.15 13.12
CA ALA A 124 -2.85 -17.13 13.64
C ALA A 124 -2.69 -15.78 12.90
N ALA A 125 -1.44 -15.43 12.56
CA ALA A 125 -1.07 -14.20 11.88
C ALA A 125 -1.00 -14.31 10.35
N LEU A 126 -1.36 -15.45 9.74
CA LEU A 126 -1.15 -15.72 8.31
C LEU A 126 -1.72 -14.63 7.39
N ARG A 127 -2.92 -14.09 7.72
CA ARG A 127 -3.52 -13.00 6.94
C ARG A 127 -2.70 -11.70 6.98
N ARG A 128 -2.07 -11.40 8.11
CA ARG A 128 -1.20 -10.23 8.29
C ARG A 128 0.13 -10.43 7.55
N ILE A 129 0.68 -11.64 7.61
CA ILE A 129 1.87 -12.03 6.85
C ILE A 129 1.61 -11.85 5.35
N ASN A 130 0.48 -12.35 4.85
CA ASN A 130 0.11 -12.20 3.44
C ASN A 130 -0.05 -10.73 3.02
N ALA A 131 -0.60 -9.87 3.88
CA ALA A 131 -0.67 -8.44 3.60
C ALA A 131 0.73 -7.82 3.44
N LEU A 132 1.68 -8.17 4.31
CA LEU A 132 3.07 -7.66 4.21
C LEU A 132 3.83 -8.20 3.01
N LEU A 133 3.52 -9.41 2.53
CA LEU A 133 4.17 -9.98 1.35
C LEU A 133 3.94 -9.15 0.09
N ASP A 134 2.88 -8.33 0.03
CA ASP A 134 2.65 -7.42 -1.09
C ASP A 134 3.73 -6.32 -1.19
N LEU A 135 4.37 -5.95 -0.07
CA LEU A 135 5.52 -5.03 -0.08
C LEU A 135 6.70 -5.61 -0.89
N GLN A 136 6.84 -6.95 -0.90
CA GLN A 136 7.91 -7.67 -1.58
C GLN A 136 7.54 -8.08 -3.02
N ASN A 137 6.30 -7.81 -3.45
CA ASN A 137 5.82 -8.25 -4.75
C ASN A 137 6.56 -7.49 -5.88
N GLY A 138 7.46 -8.21 -6.55
CA GLY A 138 8.32 -7.69 -7.62
C GLY A 138 7.65 -7.55 -9.00
N LYS A 139 6.38 -7.97 -9.14
CA LYS A 139 5.62 -7.81 -10.40
C LYS A 139 4.71 -6.59 -10.37
N GLU A 140 3.91 -6.49 -9.31
CA GLU A 140 2.82 -5.50 -9.23
C GLU A 140 2.74 -4.80 -7.86
N GLY A 141 3.69 -5.04 -6.95
CA GLY A 141 3.68 -4.43 -5.62
C GLY A 141 4.66 -3.27 -5.46
N LEU A 142 4.93 -2.92 -4.20
CA LEU A 142 5.82 -1.82 -3.83
C LEU A 142 7.23 -1.99 -4.41
N LEU A 143 7.81 -3.20 -4.34
CA LEU A 143 9.16 -3.44 -4.87
C LEU A 143 9.23 -3.16 -6.37
N ALA A 144 8.21 -3.56 -7.13
CA ALA A 144 8.12 -3.24 -8.56
C ALA A 144 8.10 -1.72 -8.80
N ASN A 145 7.34 -0.97 -7.99
CA ASN A 145 7.25 0.49 -8.09
C ASN A 145 8.57 1.19 -7.75
N ILE A 146 9.24 0.76 -6.68
CA ILE A 146 10.55 1.30 -6.26
C ILE A 146 11.58 1.09 -7.37
N ARG A 147 11.60 -0.08 -8.02
CA ARG A 147 12.51 -0.37 -9.14
C ARG A 147 12.29 0.55 -10.34
N GLN A 148 11.06 1.00 -10.57
CA GLN A 148 10.71 1.91 -11.66
C GLN A 148 10.89 3.39 -11.29
N THR A 149 11.08 3.71 -10.01
CA THR A 149 11.21 5.08 -9.52
C THR A 149 12.56 5.66 -9.92
N VAL A 150 12.57 6.89 -10.44
CA VAL A 150 13.80 7.67 -10.67
C VAL A 150 14.25 8.32 -9.36
N PHE A 151 15.41 7.89 -8.86
CA PHE A 151 16.01 8.40 -7.63
C PHE A 151 16.86 9.65 -7.89
N PHE A 152 17.68 9.60 -8.93
CA PHE A 152 18.59 10.68 -9.29
C PHE A 152 18.43 11.04 -10.75
N SER A 153 18.70 12.29 -11.12
CA SER A 153 18.81 12.69 -12.53
C SER A 153 19.95 13.68 -12.73
N PRO A 154 21.22 13.24 -12.58
CA PRO A 154 22.37 14.10 -12.85
C PRO A 154 22.40 14.53 -14.31
N ARG A 155 22.66 15.82 -14.59
CA ARG A 155 22.67 16.37 -15.96
C ARG A 155 23.59 15.63 -16.93
N ALA A 156 24.70 15.07 -16.45
CA ALA A 156 25.70 14.40 -17.28
C ALA A 156 25.38 12.92 -17.58
N ILE A 157 24.53 12.28 -16.78
CA ILE A 157 24.31 10.82 -16.79
C ILE A 157 22.86 10.47 -17.15
N GLY A 158 21.92 11.39 -16.92
CA GLY A 158 20.49 11.15 -17.12
C GLY A 158 19.82 10.54 -15.88
N PRO A 159 18.54 10.14 -15.97
CA PRO A 159 17.82 9.53 -14.86
C PRO A 159 18.41 8.18 -14.46
N ILE A 160 18.59 7.97 -13.16
CA ILE A 160 19.00 6.71 -12.53
C ILE A 160 17.80 6.20 -11.73
N SER A 161 17.27 5.07 -12.15
CA SER A 161 16.14 4.38 -11.53
C SER A 161 16.58 3.39 -10.45
N GLY A 162 15.63 2.89 -9.65
CA GLY A 162 15.91 1.82 -8.70
C GLY A 162 16.48 0.56 -9.34
N ARG A 163 16.07 0.24 -10.58
CA ARG A 163 16.62 -0.90 -11.33
C ARG A 163 18.10 -0.72 -11.66
N ASP A 164 18.57 0.51 -11.83
CA ASP A 164 19.97 0.80 -12.13
C ASP A 164 20.88 0.71 -10.89
N LEU A 165 20.30 0.58 -9.70
CA LEU A 165 21.01 0.49 -8.41
C LEU A 165 21.13 -0.94 -7.87
N GLU A 166 20.64 -1.95 -8.59
CA GLU A 166 20.76 -3.37 -8.24
C GLU A 166 22.02 -4.02 -8.84
#